data_AF-A0A3D2P662-F1
#
_entry.id   AF-A0A3D2P662-F1
#
_cell.length_a   1.000
_cell.length_b   1.000
_cell.length_c   1.000
_cell.angle_alpha   90.00
_cell.angle_beta   90.00
_cell.angle_gamma   90.00
#
_symmetry.space_group_name_H-M   'P 1'
#
loop_
_entity.id
_entity.type
_entity.pdbx_description
1 polymer ?
#
loop_
_entity_poly.entity_id
_entity_poly.type
_entity_poly.pdbx_seq_one_letter_code
_entity_poly.pdbx_strand_id
1 'polypeptide(L)'
;MLEDIFFRQNFWRKALRRAYLPMKVRTPFLFFSERYKMYFEELVERISAKLRKITVKLNGRYTHLDENDLFQEALLHLWTYFQAGKLENKTESYILQGCYFHLKNYLRKIDKKTNLVTLDTSLDQEDTSWEEILYLENVKSFFDYFEMQDLLQRIRNNGLSKREKEILSFSLEGLTVREIGKKLGISHVMVIKLKKNLQRKLQSLL
;
A
#
# COMPACT_ATOMS: atom_id res chain seq x y z
N MET A 1 11.55 -34.18 10.17
CA MET A 1 11.15 -34.12 8.74
C MET A 1 9.73 -34.62 8.47
N LEU A 2 9.21 -35.63 9.20
CA LEU A 2 7.81 -36.06 9.11
C LEU A 2 6.84 -35.24 10.00
N GLU A 3 7.34 -34.51 11.00
CA GLU A 3 6.51 -33.70 11.91
C GLU A 3 6.02 -32.38 11.30
N ASP A 4 6.75 -31.80 10.33
CA ASP A 4 6.34 -30.56 9.64
C ASP A 4 5.14 -30.76 8.70
N ILE A 5 4.96 -31.99 8.19
CA ILE A 5 3.80 -32.36 7.36
C ILE A 5 2.54 -32.43 8.25
N PHE A 6 2.68 -32.87 9.50
CA PHE A 6 1.57 -32.95 10.46
C PHE A 6 1.13 -31.56 10.97
N PHE A 7 2.07 -30.62 11.13
CA PHE A 7 1.75 -29.26 11.57
C PHE A 7 0.96 -28.48 10.51
N ARG A 8 1.27 -28.68 9.21
CA ARG A 8 0.49 -28.11 8.10
C ARG A 8 -0.90 -28.71 7.97
N GLN A 9 -1.11 -30.00 8.28
CA GLN A 9 -2.47 -30.60 8.33
C GLN A 9 -3.36 -29.96 9.42
N ASN A 10 -2.80 -29.56 10.56
CA ASN A 10 -3.56 -28.97 11.66
C ASN A 10 -3.99 -27.52 11.41
N PHE A 11 -3.23 -26.76 10.62
CA PHE A 11 -3.63 -25.41 10.19
C PHE A 11 -4.90 -25.43 9.32
N TRP A 12 -4.96 -26.37 8.36
CA TRP A 12 -6.17 -26.59 7.54
C TRP A 12 -7.37 -27.08 8.36
N ARG A 13 -7.16 -27.91 9.40
CA ARG A 13 -8.23 -28.35 10.32
C ARG A 13 -8.86 -27.20 11.13
N LYS A 14 -8.13 -26.11 11.39
CA LYS A 14 -8.65 -24.91 12.10
C LYS A 14 -9.29 -23.90 11.15
N ALA A 15 -8.73 -23.69 9.96
CA ALA A 15 -9.28 -22.79 8.96
C ALA A 15 -10.64 -23.28 8.40
N LEU A 16 -10.78 -24.59 8.16
CA LEU A 16 -12.02 -25.19 7.63
C LEU A 16 -13.18 -25.18 8.64
N ARG A 17 -12.91 -25.16 9.96
CA ARG A 17 -13.97 -25.06 10.99
C ARG A 17 -14.58 -23.66 11.09
N ARG A 18 -13.85 -22.61 10.69
CA ARG A 18 -14.36 -21.23 10.75
C ARG A 18 -15.18 -20.83 9.53
N ALA A 19 -15.07 -21.55 8.41
CA ALA A 19 -15.82 -21.25 7.18
C ALA A 19 -17.19 -21.96 7.10
N TYR A 20 -17.54 -22.83 8.07
CA TYR A 20 -18.78 -23.61 8.05
C TYR A 20 -19.55 -23.46 9.37
N LEU A 21 -20.48 -22.51 9.42
CA LEU A 21 -21.66 -22.52 10.30
C LEU A 21 -22.92 -22.41 9.42
N PRO A 22 -24.09 -22.93 9.85
CA PRO A 22 -24.67 -24.10 9.20
C PRO A 22 -25.93 -23.76 8.40
N MET A 23 -25.98 -24.19 7.14
CA MET A 23 -27.26 -24.42 6.47
C MET A 23 -27.84 -25.73 6.99
N LYS A 24 -28.91 -25.63 7.79
CA LYS A 24 -29.75 -26.75 8.25
C LYS A 24 -30.36 -27.46 7.03
N VAL A 25 -29.79 -28.57 6.57
CA VAL A 25 -30.54 -29.58 5.81
C VAL A 25 -30.03 -30.97 6.18
N ARG A 26 -31.00 -31.86 6.42
CA ARG A 26 -30.88 -33.26 6.88
C ARG A 26 -29.85 -34.07 6.10
N THR A 27 -29.09 -34.85 6.85
CA THR A 27 -28.07 -35.85 6.49
C THR A 27 -28.48 -36.74 5.31
N PRO A 28 -27.79 -36.58 4.16
CA PRO A 28 -26.72 -37.51 3.76
C PRO A 28 -25.45 -36.81 3.22
N PHE A 29 -25.21 -35.55 3.61
CA PHE A 29 -24.16 -34.70 3.04
C PHE A 29 -22.71 -35.07 3.44
N LEU A 30 -22.53 -35.67 4.62
CA LEU A 30 -21.18 -35.95 5.17
C LEU A 30 -20.42 -37.02 4.36
N PHE A 31 -21.10 -38.09 3.92
CA PHE A 31 -20.49 -39.14 3.11
C PHE A 31 -20.11 -38.70 1.68
N PHE A 32 -20.78 -37.67 1.16
CA PHE A 32 -20.48 -37.13 -0.17
C PHE A 32 -19.29 -36.17 -0.13
N SER A 33 -19.20 -35.38 0.94
CA SER A 33 -18.09 -34.45 1.16
C SER A 33 -16.76 -35.16 1.41
N GLU A 34 -16.74 -36.28 2.13
CA GLU A 34 -15.50 -37.05 2.39
C GLU A 34 -14.96 -37.72 1.13
N ARG A 35 -15.82 -38.27 0.27
CA ARG A 35 -15.41 -38.85 -1.02
C ARG A 35 -14.82 -37.82 -1.97
N TYR A 36 -15.42 -36.63 -2.07
CA TYR A 36 -14.88 -35.53 -2.89
C TYR A 36 -13.52 -35.07 -2.39
N LYS A 37 -13.31 -35.10 -1.07
CA LYS A 37 -12.05 -34.70 -0.44
C LYS A 37 -10.94 -35.72 -0.73
N MET A 38 -11.22 -37.03 -0.61
CA MET A 38 -10.27 -38.08 -0.97
C MET A 38 -9.82 -37.98 -2.43
N TYR A 39 -10.76 -37.76 -3.35
CA TYR A 39 -10.43 -37.67 -4.79
C TYR A 39 -9.53 -36.47 -5.13
N PHE A 40 -9.74 -35.33 -4.46
CA PHE A 40 -8.86 -34.17 -4.62
C PHE A 40 -7.48 -34.40 -4.01
N GLU A 41 -7.41 -35.01 -2.82
CA GLU A 41 -6.16 -35.34 -2.14
C GLU A 41 -5.30 -36.29 -3.00
N GLU A 42 -5.90 -37.33 -3.56
CA GLU A 42 -5.23 -38.26 -4.50
C GLU A 42 -4.70 -37.55 -5.75
N LEU A 43 -5.51 -36.65 -6.34
CA LEU A 43 -5.08 -35.85 -7.49
C LEU A 43 -3.87 -34.98 -7.13
N VAL A 44 -3.95 -34.28 -6.00
CA VAL A 44 -2.88 -33.38 -5.53
C VAL A 44 -1.61 -34.17 -5.26
N GLU A 45 -1.71 -35.31 -4.57
CA GLU A 45 -0.57 -36.18 -4.27
C GLU A 45 0.17 -36.58 -5.56
N ARG A 46 -0.59 -37.03 -6.57
CA ARG A 46 -0.06 -37.45 -7.87
C ARG A 46 0.67 -36.35 -8.63
N ILE A 47 0.14 -35.12 -8.63
CA ILE A 47 0.72 -34.01 -9.41
C ILE A 47 1.68 -33.12 -8.61
N SER A 48 1.72 -33.27 -7.28
CA SER A 48 2.45 -32.40 -6.34
C SER A 48 3.91 -32.19 -6.72
N ALA A 49 4.65 -33.27 -7.00
CA ALA A 49 6.07 -33.21 -7.33
C ALA A 49 6.32 -32.43 -8.63
N LYS A 50 5.47 -32.62 -9.65
CA LYS A 50 5.55 -31.90 -10.92
C LYS A 50 5.17 -30.43 -10.73
N LEU A 51 4.16 -30.16 -9.91
CA LEU A 51 3.72 -28.80 -9.59
C LEU A 51 4.77 -28.01 -8.81
N ARG A 52 5.48 -28.64 -7.86
CA ARG A 52 6.61 -28.02 -7.16
C ARG A 52 7.76 -27.66 -8.09
N LYS A 53 8.06 -28.50 -9.08
CA LYS A 53 9.06 -28.14 -10.11
C LYS A 53 8.64 -26.90 -10.91
N ILE A 54 7.34 -26.72 -11.15
CA ILE A 54 6.80 -25.52 -11.79
C ILE A 54 6.98 -24.29 -10.90
N THR A 55 6.68 -24.38 -9.60
CA THR A 55 6.80 -23.24 -8.68
C THR A 55 8.26 -22.80 -8.53
N VAL A 56 9.19 -23.75 -8.36
CA VAL A 56 10.63 -23.48 -8.32
C VAL A 56 11.11 -22.80 -9.60
N LYS A 57 10.67 -23.27 -10.77
CA LYS A 57 11.02 -22.66 -12.07
C LYS A 57 10.52 -21.22 -12.21
N LEU A 58 9.41 -20.87 -11.56
CA LEU A 58 8.80 -19.54 -11.62
C LEU A 58 9.33 -18.58 -10.54
N ASN A 59 9.94 -19.09 -9.47
CA ASN A 59 10.34 -18.32 -8.31
C ASN A 59 11.54 -17.38 -8.54
N GLY A 60 12.32 -17.58 -9.60
CA GLY A 60 13.62 -16.91 -9.81
C GLY A 60 13.61 -15.39 -10.05
N ARG A 61 12.49 -14.68 -9.85
CA ARG A 61 12.39 -13.22 -10.10
C ARG A 61 11.66 -12.43 -9.02
N TYR A 62 11.04 -13.07 -8.02
CA TYR A 62 10.15 -12.40 -7.08
C TYR A 62 10.75 -12.47 -5.67
N THR A 63 11.12 -11.32 -5.12
CA THR A 63 11.80 -11.22 -3.81
C THR A 63 10.87 -11.43 -2.62
N HIS A 64 9.56 -11.26 -2.81
CA HIS A 64 8.56 -11.30 -1.73
C HIS A 64 7.70 -12.57 -1.70
N LEU A 65 7.89 -13.49 -2.64
CA LEU A 65 7.12 -14.72 -2.72
C LEU A 65 8.08 -15.90 -2.69
N ASP A 66 7.79 -16.90 -1.87
CA ASP A 66 8.56 -18.14 -1.84
C ASP A 66 7.90 -19.24 -2.70
N GLU A 67 8.58 -20.38 -2.83
CA GLU A 67 8.06 -21.52 -3.56
C GLU A 67 6.78 -22.12 -2.93
N ASN A 68 6.60 -21.96 -1.63
CA ASN A 68 5.46 -22.48 -0.88
C ASN A 68 4.22 -21.62 -1.08
N ASP A 69 4.39 -20.31 -1.21
CA ASP A 69 3.34 -19.35 -1.52
C ASP A 69 2.78 -19.62 -2.91
N LEU A 70 3.67 -19.80 -3.90
CA LEU A 70 3.27 -20.17 -5.26
C LEU A 70 2.61 -21.55 -5.32
N PHE A 71 3.09 -22.50 -4.52
CA PHE A 71 2.47 -23.82 -4.44
C PHE A 71 1.05 -23.74 -3.84
N GLN A 72 0.87 -22.96 -2.78
CA GLN A 72 -0.44 -22.75 -2.16
C GLN A 72 -1.42 -22.06 -3.12
N GLU A 73 -0.98 -21.02 -3.82
CA GLU A 73 -1.80 -20.34 -4.82
C GLU A 73 -2.24 -21.29 -5.95
N ALA A 74 -1.35 -22.18 -6.40
CA ALA A 74 -1.72 -23.21 -7.37
C ALA A 74 -2.74 -24.21 -6.83
N LEU A 75 -2.63 -24.61 -5.56
CA LEU A 75 -3.61 -25.50 -4.93
C LEU A 75 -4.98 -24.83 -4.78
N LEU A 76 -5.02 -23.54 -4.45
CA LEU A 76 -6.27 -22.77 -4.41
C LEU A 76 -6.93 -22.73 -5.78
N HIS A 77 -6.16 -22.46 -6.83
CA HIS A 77 -6.65 -22.51 -8.20
C HIS A 77 -7.21 -23.89 -8.56
N LEU A 78 -6.48 -24.96 -8.25
CA LEU A 78 -6.93 -26.33 -8.48
C LEU A 78 -8.21 -26.66 -7.74
N TRP A 79 -8.31 -26.26 -6.47
CA TRP A 79 -9.50 -26.49 -5.66
C TRP A 79 -10.73 -25.80 -6.26
N THR A 80 -10.59 -24.55 -6.71
CA THR A 80 -11.72 -23.85 -7.36
C THR A 80 -12.17 -24.54 -8.66
N TYR A 81 -11.24 -25.06 -9.46
CA TYR A 81 -11.56 -25.79 -10.68
C TYR A 81 -12.16 -27.16 -10.40
N PHE A 82 -11.69 -27.82 -9.33
CA PHE A 82 -12.22 -29.08 -8.86
C PHE A 82 -13.67 -28.95 -8.39
N GLN A 83 -13.97 -27.97 -7.55
CA GLN A 83 -15.33 -27.67 -7.08
C GLN A 83 -16.27 -27.32 -8.23
N ALA A 84 -15.76 -26.72 -9.31
CA ALA A 84 -16.52 -26.40 -10.50
C ALA A 84 -16.67 -27.59 -11.49
N GLY A 85 -16.15 -28.79 -11.17
CA GLY A 85 -16.21 -29.97 -12.05
C GLY A 85 -15.34 -29.85 -13.31
N LYS A 86 -14.47 -28.85 -13.42
CA LYS A 86 -13.70 -28.55 -14.65
C LYS A 86 -12.50 -29.47 -14.86
N LEU A 87 -12.16 -30.27 -13.86
CA LEU A 87 -11.02 -31.19 -13.87
C LEU A 87 -11.42 -32.61 -14.29
N GLU A 88 -12.72 -32.90 -14.43
CA GLU A 88 -13.18 -34.20 -14.91
C GLU A 88 -12.65 -34.47 -16.32
N ASN A 89 -12.09 -35.68 -16.50
CA ASN A 89 -11.50 -36.14 -17.77
C ASN A 89 -10.33 -35.29 -18.30
N LYS A 90 -9.67 -34.51 -17.45
CA LYS A 90 -8.46 -33.77 -17.84
C LYS A 90 -7.20 -34.58 -17.54
N THR A 91 -6.26 -34.56 -18.47
CA THR A 91 -4.94 -35.17 -18.27
C THR A 91 -4.11 -34.36 -17.28
N GLU A 92 -3.16 -35.01 -16.61
CA GLU A 92 -2.24 -34.31 -15.71
C GLU A 92 -1.51 -33.16 -16.40
N SER A 93 -1.09 -33.36 -17.66
CA SER A 93 -0.41 -32.32 -18.45
C SER A 93 -1.28 -31.08 -18.63
N TYR A 94 -2.58 -31.26 -18.90
CA TYR A 94 -3.54 -30.15 -19.03
C TYR A 94 -3.69 -29.39 -17.70
N ILE A 95 -3.82 -30.14 -16.59
CA ILE A 95 -3.98 -29.57 -15.25
C ILE A 95 -2.73 -28.76 -14.86
N LEU A 96 -1.55 -29.34 -15.03
CA LEU A 96 -0.27 -28.69 -14.74
C LEU A 96 -0.04 -27.45 -15.61
N GLN A 97 -0.42 -27.51 -16.89
CA GLN A 97 -0.35 -26.37 -17.79
C GLN A 97 -1.31 -25.25 -17.37
N GLY A 98 -2.51 -25.60 -16.90
CA GLY A 98 -3.45 -24.65 -16.30
C GLY A 98 -2.84 -23.92 -15.09
N CYS A 99 -2.26 -24.68 -14.15
CA CYS A 99 -1.56 -24.11 -12.99
C CYS A 99 -0.40 -23.20 -13.41
N TYR A 100 0.41 -23.62 -14.38
CA TYR A 100 1.52 -22.81 -14.89
C TYR A 100 1.06 -21.45 -15.42
N PHE A 101 0.00 -21.41 -16.25
CA PHE A 101 -0.54 -20.17 -16.78
C PHE A 101 -1.21 -19.31 -15.71
N HIS A 102 -1.91 -19.93 -14.74
CA HIS A 102 -2.47 -19.24 -13.59
C HIS A 102 -1.36 -18.53 -12.78
N LEU A 103 -0.32 -19.27 -12.40
CA LEU A 103 0.81 -18.72 -11.64
C LEU A 103 1.53 -17.60 -12.39
N LYS A 104 1.76 -17.74 -13.71
CA LYS A 104 2.31 -16.64 -14.51
C LYS A 104 1.44 -15.38 -14.48
N ASN A 105 0.13 -15.54 -14.57
CA ASN A 105 -0.80 -14.42 -14.53
C ASN A 105 -0.90 -13.79 -13.13
N TYR A 106 -0.86 -14.61 -12.08
CA TYR A 106 -0.81 -14.18 -10.69
C TYR A 106 0.44 -13.34 -10.43
N LEU A 107 1.61 -13.86 -10.80
CA LEU A 107 2.90 -13.18 -10.69
C LEU A 107 2.92 -11.85 -11.44
N ARG A 108 2.42 -11.82 -12.68
CA ARG A 108 2.28 -10.57 -13.46
C ARG A 108 1.42 -9.51 -12.76
N LYS A 109 0.37 -9.92 -12.03
CA LYS A 109 -0.54 -9.00 -11.33
C LYS A 109 0.08 -8.44 -10.06
N ILE A 110 0.90 -9.24 -9.36
CA ILE A 110 1.59 -8.82 -8.14
C ILE A 110 2.73 -7.88 -8.46
N ASP A 111 3.55 -8.23 -9.46
CA ASP A 111 4.68 -7.42 -9.92
C ASP A 111 4.29 -5.96 -10.20
N LYS A 112 3.15 -5.75 -10.89
CA LYS A 112 2.61 -4.42 -11.17
C LYS A 112 2.23 -3.61 -9.92
N LYS A 113 1.99 -4.28 -8.79
CA LYS A 113 1.57 -3.65 -7.54
C LYS A 113 2.74 -3.40 -6.59
N THR A 114 3.88 -4.07 -6.79
CA THR A 114 4.97 -4.10 -5.81
C THR A 114 6.23 -3.43 -6.36
N ASN A 115 6.28 -2.10 -6.32
CA ASN A 115 7.53 -1.37 -6.16
C ASN A 115 7.67 -1.04 -4.67
N LEU A 116 8.00 -2.05 -3.86
CA LEU A 116 8.25 -1.86 -2.43
C LEU A 116 9.75 -1.62 -2.24
N VAL A 117 10.09 -0.39 -1.87
CA VAL A 117 11.42 -0.05 -1.39
C VAL A 117 11.42 -0.24 0.13
N THR A 118 12.31 -1.09 0.63
CA THR A 118 12.49 -1.28 2.07
C THR A 118 13.22 -0.05 2.63
N LEU A 119 12.71 0.52 3.73
CA LEU A 119 13.31 1.70 4.37
C LEU A 119 14.74 1.45 4.87
N ASP A 120 15.05 0.20 5.25
CA ASP A 120 16.37 -0.24 5.71
C ASP A 120 17.41 -0.42 4.58
N THR A 121 17.05 -0.12 3.33
CA THR A 121 18.02 -0.22 2.23
C THR A 121 18.99 0.94 2.35
N SER A 122 20.24 0.67 2.76
CA SER A 122 21.30 1.67 2.79
C SER A 122 21.52 2.24 1.39
N LEU A 123 21.54 3.57 1.30
CA LEU A 123 22.01 4.27 0.11
C LEU A 123 23.54 4.30 0.15
N ASP A 124 24.17 4.23 -1.00
CA ASP A 124 25.61 4.01 -1.15
C ASP A 124 26.53 4.85 -0.21
N GLN A 125 27.60 4.19 0.25
CA GLN A 125 28.84 4.68 0.90
C GLN A 125 28.76 5.50 2.20
N GLU A 126 27.64 6.12 2.52
CA GLU A 126 27.36 6.68 3.83
C GLU A 126 26.20 5.88 4.39
N ASP A 127 26.37 5.23 5.54
CA ASP A 127 25.43 4.33 6.25
C ASP A 127 24.07 4.99 6.62
N THR A 128 23.57 5.93 5.82
CA THR A 128 22.36 6.69 6.05
C THR A 128 21.16 5.94 5.48
N SER A 129 20.25 5.56 6.38
CA SER A 129 18.99 4.89 6.05
C SER A 129 17.98 5.88 5.47
N TRP A 130 17.04 5.41 4.64
CA TRP A 130 15.89 6.22 4.20
C TRP A 130 15.06 6.76 5.37
N GLU A 131 15.03 6.03 6.49
CA GLU A 131 14.36 6.47 7.71
C GLU A 131 15.00 7.75 8.29
N GLU A 132 16.34 7.84 8.25
CA GLU A 132 17.07 9.00 8.74
C GLU A 132 16.87 10.22 7.85
N ILE A 133 16.83 10.03 6.52
CA ILE A 133 16.56 11.12 5.57
C ILE A 133 15.16 11.70 5.78
N LEU A 134 14.14 10.85 5.91
CA LEU A 134 12.75 11.28 6.13
C LEU A 134 12.59 11.98 7.48
N TYR A 135 13.32 11.52 8.50
CA TYR A 135 13.34 12.17 9.80
C TYR A 135 14.00 13.57 9.72
N LEU A 136 15.12 13.70 9.02
CA LEU A 136 15.82 14.97 8.81
C LEU A 136 14.99 15.99 8.03
N GLU A 137 14.23 15.54 7.01
CA GLU A 137 13.32 16.42 6.26
C GLU A 137 12.20 16.98 7.15
N ASN A 138 11.67 16.17 8.07
CA ASN A 138 10.66 16.60 9.03
C ASN A 138 11.24 17.58 10.07
N VAL A 139 12.43 17.30 10.58
CA VAL A 139 13.14 18.22 11.51
C VAL A 139 13.44 19.55 10.83
N LYS A 140 13.90 19.54 9.57
CA LYS A 140 14.12 20.76 8.79
C LYS A 140 12.82 21.55 8.61
N SER A 141 11.72 20.87 8.26
CA SER A 141 10.40 21.51 8.16
C SER A 141 9.93 22.13 9.49
N PHE A 142 10.31 21.55 10.63
CA PHE A 142 9.99 22.09 11.95
C PHE A 142 10.80 23.36 12.28
N PHE A 143 12.11 23.36 11.99
CA PHE A 143 12.95 24.54 12.13
C PHE A 143 12.53 25.66 11.17
N ASP A 144 12.26 25.34 9.91
CA ASP A 144 11.75 26.30 8.91
C ASP A 144 10.42 26.92 9.38
N TYR A 145 9.54 26.13 9.99
CA TYR A 145 8.30 26.62 10.59
C TYR A 145 8.56 27.58 11.76
N PHE A 146 9.49 27.23 12.66
CA PHE A 146 9.84 28.07 13.80
C PHE A 146 10.49 29.39 13.38
N GLU A 147 11.42 29.35 12.42
CA GLU A 147 12.04 30.52 11.81
C GLU A 147 11.00 31.43 11.14
N MET A 148 10.05 30.84 10.41
CA MET A 148 8.94 31.59 9.81
C MET A 148 8.04 32.25 10.85
N GLN A 149 7.76 31.56 11.97
CA GLN A 149 6.98 32.15 13.07
C GLN A 149 7.72 33.31 13.74
N ASP A 150 9.02 33.17 13.99
CA ASP A 150 9.83 34.25 14.56
C ASP A 150 9.90 35.47 13.61
N LEU A 151 10.10 35.24 12.30
CA LEU A 151 10.04 36.30 11.28
C LEU A 151 8.67 36.99 11.25
N LEU A 152 7.58 36.24 11.29
CA LEU A 152 6.23 36.79 11.33
C LEU A 152 5.97 37.62 12.60
N GLN A 153 6.51 37.19 13.74
CA GLN A 153 6.42 37.95 14.99
C GLN A 153 7.23 39.25 14.92
N ARG A 154 8.47 39.20 14.43
CA ARG A 154 9.30 40.40 14.22
C ARG A 154 8.64 41.39 13.27
N ILE A 155 8.07 40.92 12.16
CA ILE A 155 7.32 41.74 11.21
C ILE A 155 6.09 42.39 11.88
N ARG A 156 5.34 41.63 12.69
CA ARG A 156 4.17 42.15 13.41
C ARG A 156 4.54 43.19 14.47
N ASN A 157 5.73 43.08 15.07
CA ASN A 157 6.16 43.96 16.15
C ASN A 157 6.89 45.23 15.65
N ASN A 158 7.38 45.26 14.40
CA ASN A 158 8.20 46.36 13.86
C ASN A 158 7.41 47.51 13.19
N GLY A 159 6.45 48.11 13.89
CA GLY A 159 5.89 49.40 13.45
C GLY A 159 5.00 49.35 12.20
N LEU A 160 4.47 48.17 11.85
CA LEU A 160 3.32 48.07 10.96
C LEU A 160 2.11 48.72 11.63
N SER A 161 1.48 49.65 10.93
CA SER A 161 0.21 50.22 11.36
C SER A 161 -0.88 49.14 11.37
N LYS A 162 -1.95 49.36 12.13
CA LYS A 162 -3.09 48.42 12.22
C LYS A 162 -3.62 48.02 10.83
N ARG A 163 -3.75 48.99 9.92
CA ARG A 163 -4.19 48.76 8.53
C ARG A 163 -3.19 47.95 7.70
N GLU A 164 -1.89 48.13 7.92
CA GLU A 164 -0.86 47.34 7.23
C GLU A 164 -0.87 45.88 7.73
N LYS A 165 -1.12 45.65 9.02
CA LYS A 165 -1.27 44.29 9.59
C LYS A 165 -2.47 43.55 9.01
N GLU A 166 -3.61 44.24 8.87
CA GLU A 166 -4.83 43.68 8.26
C GLU A 166 -4.63 43.36 6.77
N ILE A 167 -3.90 44.21 6.03
CA ILE A 167 -3.55 43.92 4.62
C ILE A 167 -2.60 42.73 4.52
N LEU A 168 -1.64 42.60 5.44
CA LEU A 168 -0.74 41.45 5.49
C LEU A 168 -1.51 40.15 5.74
N SER A 169 -2.41 40.12 6.73
CA SER A 169 -3.21 38.92 7.03
C SER A 169 -4.09 38.51 5.85
N PHE A 170 -4.81 39.46 5.24
CA PHE A 170 -5.62 39.14 4.06
C PHE A 170 -4.78 38.73 2.84
N SER A 171 -3.55 39.23 2.72
CA SER A 171 -2.62 38.78 1.68
C SER A 171 -2.13 37.36 1.94
N LEU A 172 -1.89 36.97 3.20
CA LEU A 172 -1.53 35.60 3.60
C LEU A 172 -2.71 34.63 3.41
N GLU A 173 -3.95 35.10 3.57
CA GLU A 173 -5.18 34.36 3.24
C GLU A 173 -5.42 34.23 1.72
N GLY A 174 -4.61 34.87 0.87
CA GLY A 174 -4.70 34.78 -0.59
C GLY A 174 -5.72 35.71 -1.25
N LEU A 175 -6.23 36.73 -0.55
CA LEU A 175 -7.21 37.65 -1.12
C LEU A 175 -6.59 38.59 -2.17
N THR A 176 -7.36 38.90 -3.21
CA THR A 176 -6.98 39.89 -4.22
C THR A 176 -7.11 41.33 -3.70
N VAL A 177 -6.39 42.26 -4.32
CA VAL A 177 -6.42 43.70 -3.96
C VAL A 177 -7.84 44.28 -3.93
N ARG A 178 -8.71 43.82 -4.84
CA ARG A 178 -10.11 44.28 -4.91
C ARG A 178 -10.94 43.74 -3.75
N GLU A 179 -10.73 42.48 -3.36
CA GLU A 179 -11.40 41.86 -2.22
C GLU A 179 -10.94 42.46 -0.89
N ILE A 180 -9.65 42.72 -0.75
CA ILE A 180 -9.08 43.42 0.40
C ILE A 180 -9.70 44.83 0.53
N GLY A 181 -9.81 45.56 -0.58
CA GLY A 181 -10.43 46.89 -0.60
C GLY A 181 -11.90 46.84 -0.16
N LYS A 182 -12.66 45.84 -0.64
CA LYS A 182 -14.04 45.60 -0.20
C LYS A 182 -14.12 45.27 1.30
N LYS A 183 -13.27 44.37 1.82
CA LYS A 183 -13.25 44.00 3.25
C LYS A 183 -12.87 45.18 4.17
N LEU A 184 -11.96 46.05 3.73
CA LEU A 184 -11.48 47.18 4.51
C LEU A 184 -12.27 48.48 4.31
N GLY A 185 -13.26 48.50 3.41
CA GLY A 185 -14.03 49.70 3.08
C GLY A 185 -13.18 50.80 2.42
N ILE A 186 -12.13 50.44 1.68
CA ILE A 186 -11.22 51.38 1.01
C ILE A 186 -11.11 51.11 -0.49
N SER A 187 -10.71 52.11 -1.27
CA SER A 187 -10.49 51.93 -2.70
C SER A 187 -9.33 50.98 -2.98
N HIS A 188 -9.42 50.20 -4.07
CA HIS A 188 -8.35 49.29 -4.48
C HIS A 188 -7.00 50.01 -4.69
N VAL A 189 -7.03 51.27 -5.14
CA VAL A 189 -5.82 52.11 -5.30
C VAL A 189 -5.17 52.40 -3.95
N MET A 190 -5.97 52.61 -2.88
CA MET A 190 -5.46 52.77 -1.53
C MET A 190 -4.79 51.48 -1.01
N VAL A 191 -5.37 50.31 -1.31
CA VAL A 191 -4.75 49.01 -0.97
C VAL A 191 -3.40 48.85 -1.66
N ILE A 192 -3.28 49.23 -2.94
CA ILE A 192 -1.99 49.20 -3.68
C ILE A 192 -0.95 50.09 -2.99
N LYS A 193 -1.34 51.31 -2.59
CA LYS A 193 -0.45 52.26 -1.89
C LYS A 193 0.04 51.68 -0.54
N LEU A 194 -0.87 51.11 0.24
CA LEU A 194 -0.54 50.48 1.52
C LEU A 194 0.34 49.24 1.35
N LYS A 195 0.09 48.41 0.33
CA LYS A 195 0.93 47.26 0.00
C LYS A 195 2.35 47.67 -0.41
N LYS A 196 2.50 48.76 -1.17
CA LYS A 196 3.82 49.35 -1.51
C LYS A 196 4.56 49.91 -0.30
N ASN A 197 3.85 50.48 0.67
CA ASN A 197 4.46 50.96 1.92
C ASN A 197 4.90 49.79 2.79
N LEU A 198 4.06 48.76 2.91
CA LEU A 198 4.36 47.51 3.60
C LEU A 198 5.59 46.82 3.00
N GLN A 199 5.68 46.71 1.67
CA GLN A 199 6.85 46.14 0.99
C GLN A 199 8.14 46.90 1.33
N ARG A 200 8.11 48.24 1.36
CA ARG A 200 9.27 49.06 1.75
C ARG A 200 9.70 48.82 3.19
N LYS A 201 8.74 48.71 4.11
CA LYS A 201 9.01 48.41 5.53
C LYS A 201 9.57 47.00 5.73
N LEU A 202 9.09 46.01 4.97
CA LEU A 202 9.62 44.65 5.01
C LEU A 202 11.05 44.58 4.44
N GLN A 203 11.33 45.31 3.37
CA GLN A 203 12.67 45.37 2.78
C GLN A 203 13.71 46.03 3.68
N SER A 204 13.32 46.92 4.60
CA SER A 204 14.24 47.48 5.60
C SER A 204 14.51 46.56 6.80
N LEU A 205 13.81 45.42 6.89
CA LEU A 205 13.89 44.48 8.01
C LEU A 205 14.62 43.17 7.67
N LEU A 206 14.79 42.89 6.38
CA LEU A 206 15.60 41.80 5.84
C LEU A 206 16.99 42.32 5.51
#